data_AF-A0A7X4DKX6-F1
#
_entry.id   AF-A0A7X4DKX6-F1
#
_cell.length_a   1.000
_cell.length_b   1.000
_cell.length_c   1.000
_cell.angle_alpha   90.00
_cell.angle_beta   90.00
_cell.angle_gamma   90.00
#
_symmetry.space_group_name_H-M   'P 1'
#
loop_
_entity.id
_entity.type
_entity.pdbx_description
1 polymer ?
#
loop_
_entity_poly.entity_id
_entity_poly.type
_entity_poly.pdbx_seq_one_letter_code
_entity_poly.pdbx_strand_id
1 'polypeptide(L)'
;MMPVIGRFLGPDGLMDPEFPPTVATPSPYLTDFFGVQAIADVSRDEIVADFVPRFAEVTGQNENWVALTFKDGFTATFHPVSSLVVLGFEAPISHVVVSGDNWRQARGNVKALIGTIREIGREDAYLLDNPDYGLELATYETMQAGITASLEIDPDLSGFRASADGLLLFPEAVHGISTDADELMKVIDGGGFDWIGLEALNLDQQEDLDAFNDAAAGTPEYERARAELVEYFADAWNGRAGPRTTGEENYYFKLCEAAHAAGARVIALEGASPAFLLFRYGETSFGSSVRSLIWANAIPSSGRGILFGGGAHFHYADVPMVQDFVAAESPDRPIFAVRDLWANAN
;
A
#
# COMPACT_ATOMS: atom_id res chain seq x y z
N MET A 1 3.68 0.33 -18.02
CA MET A 1 2.48 0.47 -17.18
C MET A 1 2.36 1.97 -16.88
N MET A 2 1.27 2.65 -17.29
CA MET A 2 1.17 4.12 -17.12
C MET A 2 0.58 4.46 -15.74
N PRO A 3 1.21 5.32 -14.92
CA PRO A 3 0.67 5.72 -13.63
C PRO A 3 -0.56 6.62 -13.74
N VAL A 4 -1.29 6.64 -12.63
CA VAL A 4 -2.70 7.00 -12.45
C VAL A 4 -3.12 8.36 -12.99
N ILE A 5 -2.24 9.37 -13.04
CA ILE A 5 -2.53 10.57 -13.80
C ILE A 5 -1.25 11.00 -14.50
N GLY A 6 -1.05 10.50 -15.72
CA GLY A 6 0.06 10.91 -16.58
C GLY A 6 0.23 12.43 -16.71
N ARG A 7 -0.83 13.21 -16.43
CA ARG A 7 -0.81 14.68 -16.38
C ARG A 7 0.16 15.28 -15.35
N PHE A 8 0.56 14.54 -14.32
CA PHE A 8 1.47 15.03 -13.27
C PHE A 8 2.81 14.28 -13.18
N LEU A 9 3.05 13.37 -14.13
CA LEU A 9 4.36 12.74 -14.26
C LEU A 9 5.30 13.65 -15.03
N GLY A 10 6.59 13.53 -14.71
CA GLY A 10 7.66 14.09 -15.52
C GLY A 10 7.72 13.46 -16.92
N PRO A 11 8.53 14.03 -17.83
CA PRO A 11 8.70 13.50 -19.18
C PRO A 11 9.23 12.05 -19.23
N ASP A 12 9.86 11.60 -18.16
CA ASP A 12 10.36 10.23 -17.94
C ASP A 12 9.29 9.27 -17.39
N GLY A 13 8.09 9.77 -17.10
CA GLY A 13 7.01 9.00 -16.48
C GLY A 13 7.15 8.83 -14.97
N LEU A 14 8.08 9.53 -14.33
CA LEU A 14 8.30 9.49 -12.89
C LEU A 14 7.59 10.64 -12.18
N MET A 15 7.37 10.46 -10.88
CA MET A 15 6.83 11.53 -10.05
C MET A 15 7.90 12.60 -9.81
N ASP A 16 7.48 13.86 -9.74
CA ASP A 16 8.37 14.95 -9.33
C ASP A 16 8.97 14.64 -7.94
N PRO A 17 10.30 14.62 -7.77
CA PRO A 17 10.94 14.26 -6.50
C PRO A 17 10.61 15.23 -5.36
N GLU A 18 10.11 16.44 -5.65
CA GLU A 18 9.62 17.35 -4.62
C GLU A 18 8.24 16.94 -4.07
N PHE A 19 7.53 16.01 -4.72
CA PHE A 19 6.18 15.62 -4.30
C PHE A 19 6.16 14.79 -3.01
N PRO A 20 6.84 13.64 -2.90
CA PRO A 20 6.71 12.75 -1.73
C PRO A 20 6.96 13.44 -0.38
N PRO A 21 8.00 14.29 -0.21
CA PRO A 21 8.22 15.00 1.04
C PRO A 21 7.06 15.92 1.46
N THR A 22 6.24 16.39 0.50
CA THR A 22 5.12 17.29 0.82
C THR A 22 3.90 16.58 1.39
N VAL A 23 3.85 15.24 1.27
CA VAL A 23 2.76 14.38 1.75
C VAL A 23 3.22 13.43 2.87
N ALA A 24 4.50 13.50 3.26
CA ALA A 24 5.13 12.71 4.32
C ALA A 24 4.79 13.23 5.74
N THR A 25 3.50 13.41 6.02
CA THR A 25 3.01 13.83 7.34
C THR A 25 1.68 13.15 7.67
N PRO A 26 1.45 12.77 8.93
CA PRO A 26 0.17 12.20 9.35
C PRO A 26 -1.01 13.12 9.06
N SER A 27 -2.16 12.53 8.70
CA SER A 27 -3.43 13.21 8.54
C SER A 27 -4.57 12.40 9.13
N PRO A 28 -5.45 13.02 9.94
CA PRO A 28 -6.64 12.34 10.45
C PRO A 28 -7.69 12.09 9.36
N TYR A 29 -7.53 12.66 8.17
CA TYR A 29 -8.46 12.52 7.05
C TYR A 29 -7.79 11.89 5.84
N LEU A 30 -8.55 11.16 5.02
CA LEU A 30 -8.18 10.73 3.68
C LEU A 30 -8.00 11.96 2.80
N THR A 31 -6.76 12.41 2.59
CA THR A 31 -6.46 13.67 1.88
C THR A 31 -6.42 13.47 0.36
N ASP A 32 -6.02 14.49 -0.37
CA ASP A 32 -6.04 14.44 -1.82
C ASP A 32 -5.22 13.29 -2.41
N PHE A 33 -5.66 12.82 -3.56
CA PHE A 33 -4.96 11.96 -4.48
C PHE A 33 -4.76 12.75 -5.77
N PHE A 34 -3.65 13.47 -5.88
CA PHE A 34 -3.33 14.27 -7.07
C PHE A 34 -4.46 15.22 -7.49
N GLY A 35 -4.94 16.05 -6.56
CA GLY A 35 -6.03 16.98 -6.83
C GLY A 35 -7.44 16.37 -6.82
N VAL A 36 -7.57 15.08 -6.46
CA VAL A 36 -8.86 14.44 -6.20
C VAL A 36 -8.99 14.24 -4.69
N GLN A 37 -9.97 14.86 -4.03
CA GLN A 37 -10.16 14.73 -2.59
C GLN A 37 -11.32 13.78 -2.31
N ALA A 38 -11.10 12.77 -1.48
CA ALA A 38 -12.16 11.91 -0.96
C ALA A 38 -13.10 12.74 -0.09
N ILE A 39 -14.41 12.56 -0.26
CA ILE A 39 -15.42 13.22 0.56
C ILE A 39 -16.51 12.23 0.95
N ALA A 40 -17.23 12.53 2.02
CA ALA A 40 -18.44 11.81 2.39
C ALA A 40 -19.57 12.05 1.36
N ASP A 41 -20.60 11.21 1.42
CA ASP A 41 -21.78 11.32 0.57
C ASP A 41 -22.64 12.52 0.97
N VAL A 42 -22.29 13.70 0.46
CA VAL A 42 -23.06 14.94 0.62
C VAL A 42 -23.91 15.19 -0.63
N SER A 43 -25.18 15.52 -0.46
CA SER A 43 -26.07 15.74 -1.62
C SER A 43 -25.66 16.98 -2.43
N ARG A 44 -25.97 16.99 -3.73
CA ARG A 44 -25.69 18.14 -4.61
C ARG A 44 -26.33 19.44 -4.10
N ASP A 45 -27.56 19.36 -3.62
CA ASP A 45 -28.30 20.53 -3.10
C ASP A 45 -27.63 21.10 -1.85
N GLU A 46 -27.13 20.21 -0.98
CA GLU A 46 -26.40 20.57 0.22
C GLU A 46 -25.02 21.17 -0.11
N ILE A 47 -24.30 20.61 -1.08
CA ILE A 47 -23.06 21.19 -1.62
C ILE A 47 -23.29 22.61 -2.14
N VAL A 48 -24.34 22.83 -2.93
CA VAL A 48 -24.67 24.17 -3.42
C VAL A 48 -25.02 25.10 -2.27
N ALA A 49 -25.83 24.67 -1.31
CA ALA A 49 -26.24 25.48 -0.16
C ALA A 49 -25.05 25.87 0.74
N ASP A 50 -24.07 24.99 0.89
CA ASP A 50 -22.89 25.19 1.74
C ASP A 50 -21.91 26.22 1.14
N PHE A 51 -21.67 26.18 -0.18
CA PHE A 51 -20.63 26.99 -0.83
C PHE A 51 -21.15 28.23 -1.58
N VAL A 52 -22.40 28.22 -2.07
CA VAL A 52 -22.94 29.27 -2.94
C VAL A 52 -23.90 30.19 -2.17
N PRO A 53 -23.86 31.52 -2.37
CA PRO A 53 -22.94 32.30 -3.23
C PRO A 53 -21.70 32.80 -2.47
N ARG A 54 -21.50 32.34 -1.23
CA ARG A 54 -20.49 32.91 -0.34
C ARG A 54 -19.07 32.69 -0.86
N PHE A 55 -18.75 31.47 -1.29
CA PHE A 55 -17.40 31.07 -1.70
C PHE A 55 -17.30 30.74 -3.18
N ALA A 56 -18.38 30.31 -3.80
CA ALA A 56 -18.38 29.86 -5.18
C ALA A 56 -19.65 30.23 -5.94
N GLU A 57 -19.63 29.96 -7.24
CA GLU A 57 -20.79 29.96 -8.12
C GLU A 57 -20.92 28.60 -8.82
N VAL A 58 -22.15 28.20 -9.17
CA VAL A 58 -22.41 26.98 -9.94
C VAL A 58 -22.06 27.24 -11.41
N THR A 59 -21.16 26.45 -11.97
CA THR A 59 -20.76 26.55 -13.39
C THR A 59 -21.19 25.35 -14.23
N GLY A 60 -21.61 24.26 -13.58
CA GLY A 60 -22.28 23.15 -14.24
C GLY A 60 -22.88 22.19 -13.23
N GLN A 61 -23.88 21.41 -13.65
CA GLN A 61 -24.41 20.30 -12.87
C GLN A 61 -25.19 19.33 -13.75
N ASN A 62 -25.21 18.06 -13.37
CA ASN A 62 -26.18 17.08 -13.85
C ASN A 62 -26.59 16.17 -12.69
N GLU A 63 -27.38 15.13 -12.95
CA GLU A 63 -27.90 14.20 -11.92
C GLU A 63 -26.82 13.57 -11.00
N ASN A 64 -25.57 13.45 -11.47
CA ASN A 64 -24.48 12.74 -10.80
C ASN A 64 -23.35 13.66 -10.32
N TRP A 65 -23.33 14.94 -10.69
CA TRP A 65 -22.26 15.86 -10.27
C TRP A 65 -22.69 17.33 -10.22
N VAL A 66 -21.94 18.13 -9.47
CA VAL A 66 -22.01 19.60 -9.46
C VAL A 66 -20.62 20.21 -9.56
N ALA A 67 -20.43 21.17 -10.46
CA ALA A 67 -19.19 21.91 -10.64
C ALA A 67 -19.34 23.35 -10.14
N LEU A 68 -18.40 23.74 -9.29
CA LEU A 68 -18.33 25.05 -8.67
C LEU A 68 -17.06 25.78 -9.11
N THR A 69 -17.17 27.07 -9.39
CA THR A 69 -16.01 27.97 -9.51
C THR A 69 -15.88 28.76 -8.23
N PHE A 70 -14.79 28.52 -7.50
CA PHE A 70 -14.50 29.20 -6.25
C PHE A 70 -13.90 30.58 -6.52
N LYS A 71 -14.23 31.56 -5.66
CA LYS A 71 -13.70 32.94 -5.73
C LYS A 71 -12.18 33.02 -5.63
N ASP A 72 -11.56 31.98 -5.06
CA ASP A 72 -10.11 31.82 -4.97
C ASP A 72 -9.45 31.40 -6.30
N GLY A 73 -10.22 31.29 -7.39
CA GLY A 73 -9.70 31.14 -8.75
C GLY A 73 -9.50 29.71 -9.21
N PHE A 74 -10.08 28.73 -8.52
CA PHE A 74 -10.06 27.32 -8.90
C PHE A 74 -11.48 26.78 -9.12
N THR A 75 -11.59 25.67 -9.84
CA THR A 75 -12.84 24.92 -9.98
C THR A 75 -12.77 23.60 -9.23
N ALA A 76 -13.93 23.16 -8.74
CA ALA A 76 -14.10 21.87 -8.07
C ALA A 76 -15.38 21.20 -8.56
N THR A 77 -15.26 19.97 -9.04
CA THR A 77 -16.38 19.13 -9.48
C THR A 77 -16.61 18.03 -8.46
N PHE A 78 -17.76 18.08 -7.80
CA PHE A 78 -18.17 17.12 -6.78
C PHE A 78 -18.96 15.98 -7.41
N HIS A 79 -18.60 14.76 -7.06
CA HIS A 79 -19.20 13.51 -7.52
C HIS A 79 -19.72 12.72 -6.31
N PRO A 80 -20.93 13.05 -5.79
CA PRO A 80 -21.54 12.30 -4.70
C PRO A 80 -22.10 10.96 -5.17
N VAL A 81 -22.10 9.96 -4.28
CA VAL A 81 -22.53 8.57 -4.54
C VAL A 81 -21.86 8.02 -5.80
N SER A 82 -20.53 8.00 -5.79
CA SER A 82 -19.70 7.67 -6.95
C SER A 82 -18.72 6.53 -6.65
N SER A 83 -18.11 6.00 -7.70
CA SER A 83 -16.93 5.14 -7.63
C SER A 83 -15.77 5.84 -8.34
N LEU A 84 -14.61 5.89 -7.69
CA LEU A 84 -13.37 6.30 -8.32
C LEU A 84 -12.70 5.05 -8.90
N VAL A 85 -12.50 5.03 -10.22
CA VAL A 85 -11.75 3.96 -10.89
C VAL A 85 -10.36 4.48 -11.27
N VAL A 86 -9.34 3.86 -10.71
CA VAL A 86 -7.93 4.22 -10.87
C VAL A 86 -7.14 2.96 -11.23
N LEU A 87 -6.55 2.91 -12.43
CA LEU A 87 -5.73 1.77 -12.89
C LEU A 87 -6.38 0.39 -12.69
N GLY A 88 -7.71 0.30 -12.83
CA GLY A 88 -8.46 -0.94 -12.63
C GLY A 88 -8.87 -1.21 -11.18
N PHE A 89 -8.43 -0.39 -10.22
CA PHE A 89 -8.97 -0.37 -8.86
C PHE A 89 -10.21 0.49 -8.81
N GLU A 90 -11.34 -0.10 -8.45
CA GLU A 90 -12.56 0.64 -8.15
C GLU A 90 -12.68 0.84 -6.64
N ALA A 91 -12.79 2.10 -6.21
CA ALA A 91 -13.11 2.47 -4.84
C ALA A 91 -14.49 3.14 -4.83
N PRO A 92 -15.51 2.58 -4.18
CA PRO A 92 -16.84 3.18 -4.07
C PRO A 92 -16.79 4.37 -3.10
N ILE A 93 -16.26 5.49 -3.57
CA ILE A 93 -16.01 6.69 -2.77
C ILE A 93 -16.44 7.95 -3.52
N SER A 94 -17.22 8.76 -2.83
CA SER A 94 -17.49 10.13 -3.26
C SER A 94 -16.21 10.94 -3.27
N HIS A 95 -16.08 11.81 -4.26
CA HIS A 95 -14.86 12.58 -4.45
C HIS A 95 -15.14 13.93 -5.09
N VAL A 96 -14.17 14.83 -4.94
CA VAL A 96 -14.15 16.13 -5.61
C VAL A 96 -12.86 16.26 -6.41
N VAL A 97 -12.99 16.56 -7.69
CA VAL A 97 -11.85 16.82 -8.59
C VAL A 97 -11.62 18.32 -8.65
N VAL A 98 -10.42 18.75 -8.27
CA VAL A 98 -10.03 20.16 -8.24
C VAL A 98 -9.13 20.50 -9.43
N SER A 99 -9.31 21.68 -10.02
CA SER A 99 -8.48 22.17 -11.13
C SER A 99 -7.03 22.43 -10.72
N GLY A 100 -6.12 22.31 -11.68
CA GLY A 100 -4.72 22.75 -11.55
C GLY A 100 -3.88 22.23 -12.73
N ASP A 101 -2.98 23.06 -13.24
CA ASP A 101 -2.15 22.70 -14.41
C ASP A 101 -0.99 21.77 -14.05
N ASN A 102 -0.63 21.74 -12.77
CA ASN A 102 0.40 20.86 -12.20
C ASN A 102 0.00 20.42 -10.79
N TRP A 103 0.73 19.44 -10.25
CA TRP A 103 0.41 18.88 -8.95
C TRP A 103 0.48 19.91 -7.81
N ARG A 104 1.38 20.90 -7.87
CA ARG A 104 1.52 21.94 -6.83
C ARG A 104 0.27 22.80 -6.76
N GLN A 105 -0.24 23.22 -7.93
CA GLN A 105 -1.49 23.99 -8.02
C GLN A 105 -2.68 23.16 -7.59
N ALA A 106 -2.81 21.93 -8.10
CA ALA A 106 -3.93 21.04 -7.76
C ALA A 106 -4.00 20.79 -6.24
N ARG A 107 -2.86 20.47 -5.62
CA ARG A 107 -2.75 20.29 -4.17
C ARG A 107 -3.03 21.57 -3.39
N GLY A 108 -2.51 22.71 -3.85
CA GLY A 108 -2.80 24.02 -3.27
C GLY A 108 -4.29 24.33 -3.27
N ASN A 109 -4.98 24.02 -4.36
CA ASN A 109 -6.41 24.23 -4.51
C ASN A 109 -7.23 23.24 -3.66
N VAL A 110 -6.79 21.98 -3.50
CA VAL A 110 -7.42 21.07 -2.53
C VAL A 110 -7.27 21.59 -1.10
N LYS A 111 -6.10 22.12 -0.73
CA LYS A 111 -5.92 22.76 0.59
C LYS A 111 -6.85 23.95 0.79
N ALA A 112 -7.07 24.75 -0.25
CA ALA A 112 -8.03 25.86 -0.21
C ALA A 112 -9.48 25.37 -0.04
N LEU A 113 -9.87 24.32 -0.77
CA LEU A 113 -11.17 23.68 -0.61
C LEU A 113 -11.38 23.13 0.80
N ILE A 114 -10.42 22.38 1.33
CA ILE A 114 -10.46 21.88 2.72
C ILE A 114 -10.60 23.06 3.69
N GLY A 115 -9.81 24.12 3.52
CA GLY A 115 -9.91 25.34 4.32
C GLY A 115 -11.31 25.97 4.28
N THR A 116 -11.96 25.96 3.11
CA THR A 116 -13.33 26.45 2.94
C THR A 116 -14.34 25.57 3.68
N ILE A 117 -14.20 24.23 3.62
CA ILE A 117 -15.01 23.27 4.38
C ILE A 117 -14.89 23.52 5.88
N ARG A 118 -13.68 23.82 6.37
CA ARG A 118 -13.44 24.20 7.77
C ARG A 118 -14.15 25.51 8.12
N GLU A 119 -14.05 26.51 7.24
CA GLU A 119 -14.66 27.84 7.48
C GLU A 119 -16.19 27.78 7.61
N ILE A 120 -16.84 26.88 6.88
CA ILE A 120 -18.29 26.64 7.02
C ILE A 120 -18.64 25.72 8.19
N GLY A 121 -17.66 25.17 8.92
CA GLY A 121 -17.87 24.31 10.08
C GLY A 121 -18.45 22.95 9.73
N ARG A 122 -18.11 22.40 8.57
CA ARG A 122 -18.70 21.15 8.02
C ARG A 122 -17.65 20.07 7.77
N GLU A 123 -16.55 20.10 8.53
CA GLU A 123 -15.46 19.11 8.43
C GLU A 123 -16.00 17.69 8.58
N ASP A 124 -16.73 17.40 9.65
CA ASP A 124 -17.31 16.07 9.94
C ASP A 124 -18.36 15.62 8.89
N ALA A 125 -18.89 16.56 8.11
CA ALA A 125 -19.87 16.26 7.07
C ALA A 125 -19.21 15.94 5.72
N TYR A 126 -17.98 16.41 5.47
CA TYR A 126 -17.31 16.27 4.18
C TYR A 126 -16.05 15.41 4.23
N LEU A 127 -15.22 15.56 5.26
CA LEU A 127 -13.91 14.91 5.29
C LEU A 127 -14.04 13.51 5.86
N LEU A 128 -13.54 12.53 5.12
CA LEU A 128 -13.53 11.14 5.55
C LEU A 128 -12.32 10.88 6.45
N ASP A 129 -12.56 10.20 7.56
CA ASP A 129 -11.51 9.78 8.49
C ASP A 129 -10.51 8.85 7.81
N ASN A 130 -9.23 9.03 8.13
CA ASN A 130 -8.16 8.12 7.75
C ASN A 130 -8.12 6.94 8.74
N PRO A 131 -8.50 5.71 8.32
CA PRO A 131 -8.50 4.56 9.22
C PRO A 131 -7.09 4.21 9.72
N ASP A 132 -6.06 4.58 8.96
CA ASP A 132 -4.66 4.28 9.24
C ASP A 132 -3.91 5.43 9.93
N TYR A 133 -4.63 6.45 10.43
CA TYR A 133 -3.99 7.62 11.07
C TYR A 133 -3.11 7.25 12.26
N GLY A 134 -3.49 6.23 13.05
CA GLY A 134 -2.67 5.73 14.15
C GLY A 134 -1.35 5.13 13.67
N LEU A 135 -1.36 4.43 12.53
CA LEU A 135 -0.16 3.87 11.90
C LEU A 135 0.72 4.96 11.30
N GLU A 136 0.13 6.01 10.71
CA GLU A 136 0.86 7.19 10.24
C GLU A 136 1.58 7.90 11.38
N LEU A 137 0.92 8.07 12.53
CA LEU A 137 1.52 8.66 13.72
C LEU A 137 2.73 7.85 14.20
N ALA A 138 2.56 6.54 14.39
CA ALA A 138 3.64 5.64 14.83
C ALA A 138 4.82 5.63 13.83
N THR A 139 4.51 5.61 12.53
CA THR A 139 5.50 5.69 11.46
C THR A 139 6.28 7.00 11.52
N TYR A 140 5.57 8.13 11.67
CA TYR A 140 6.17 9.45 11.76
C TYR A 140 7.05 9.60 13.02
N GLU A 141 6.62 9.05 14.16
CA GLU A 141 7.41 9.02 15.39
C GLU A 141 8.71 8.23 15.22
N THR A 142 8.65 7.03 14.63
CA THR A 142 9.85 6.22 14.32
C THR A 142 10.78 6.94 13.36
N MET A 143 10.23 7.60 12.34
CA MET A 143 11.00 8.43 11.41
C MET A 143 11.72 9.57 12.13
N GLN A 144 11.06 10.28 13.05
CA GLN A 144 11.68 11.34 13.84
C GLN A 144 12.72 10.82 14.84
N ALA A 145 12.56 9.59 15.32
CA ALA A 145 13.54 8.93 16.19
C ALA A 145 14.83 8.53 15.44
N GLY A 146 14.79 8.42 14.11
CA GLY A 146 15.94 8.07 13.28
C GLY A 146 16.45 6.65 13.56
N ILE A 147 15.55 5.73 13.91
CA ILE A 147 15.89 4.32 14.12
C ILE A 147 16.20 3.70 12.76
N THR A 148 17.37 3.10 12.65
CA THR A 148 17.81 2.38 11.45
C THR A 148 18.34 1.00 11.84
N ALA A 149 17.86 -0.04 11.20
CA ALA A 149 18.33 -1.39 11.40
C ALA A 149 19.76 -1.58 10.86
N SER A 150 20.54 -2.39 11.56
CA SER A 150 21.76 -2.96 10.98
C SER A 150 21.36 -4.16 10.14
N LEU A 151 21.83 -4.20 8.90
CA LEU A 151 21.51 -5.26 7.95
C LEU A 151 22.78 -5.92 7.41
N GLU A 152 22.78 -7.25 7.36
CA GLU A 152 23.84 -8.05 6.75
C GLU A 152 23.45 -8.50 5.34
N ILE A 153 24.32 -8.28 4.36
CA ILE A 153 24.13 -8.81 3.01
C ILE A 153 24.61 -10.25 2.98
N ASP A 154 23.67 -11.19 2.82
CA ASP A 154 23.91 -12.64 2.91
C ASP A 154 23.37 -13.36 1.66
N PRO A 155 24.06 -13.22 0.51
CA PRO A 155 23.59 -13.76 -0.76
C PRO A 155 23.68 -15.30 -0.85
N ASP A 156 24.49 -15.93 0.00
CA ASP A 156 24.62 -17.39 0.07
C ASP A 156 23.80 -18.03 1.21
N LEU A 157 23.09 -17.19 1.98
CA LEU A 157 22.19 -17.54 3.07
C LEU A 157 22.90 -18.22 4.26
N SER A 158 24.23 -18.17 4.34
CA SER A 158 24.99 -18.88 5.36
C SER A 158 24.75 -18.28 6.75
N GLY A 159 24.67 -16.95 6.86
CA GLY A 159 24.36 -16.25 8.10
C GLY A 159 22.93 -16.52 8.55
N PHE A 160 21.96 -16.35 7.65
CA PHE A 160 20.55 -16.60 7.89
C PHE A 160 20.29 -18.04 8.36
N ARG A 161 20.86 -19.03 7.67
CA ARG A 161 20.68 -20.45 8.01
C ARG A 161 21.34 -20.85 9.31
N ALA A 162 22.41 -20.17 9.71
CA ALA A 162 23.09 -20.38 11.00
C ALA A 162 22.34 -19.73 12.17
N SER A 163 21.46 -18.74 11.92
CA SER A 163 20.63 -18.13 12.95
C SER A 163 19.52 -19.08 13.42
N ALA A 164 19.15 -19.00 14.70
CA ALA A 164 17.94 -19.65 15.21
C ALA A 164 16.70 -18.75 15.09
N ASP A 165 16.92 -17.44 14.94
CA ASP A 165 15.88 -16.41 14.93
C ASP A 165 16.35 -15.25 14.04
N GLY A 166 16.14 -15.36 12.74
CA GLY A 166 16.63 -14.40 11.75
C GLY A 166 15.53 -13.95 10.82
N LEU A 167 15.66 -12.75 10.27
CA LEU A 167 14.77 -12.22 9.25
C LEU A 167 15.52 -12.05 7.93
N LEU A 168 15.10 -12.74 6.88
CA LEU A 168 15.64 -12.57 5.54
C LEU A 168 14.73 -11.66 4.72
N LEU A 169 15.24 -10.51 4.30
CA LEU A 169 14.57 -9.63 3.36
C LEU A 169 14.87 -10.08 1.93
N PHE A 170 13.81 -10.38 1.19
CA PHE A 170 13.85 -10.83 -0.19
C PHE A 170 13.02 -9.86 -1.05
N PRO A 171 13.59 -8.71 -1.46
CA PRO A 171 12.85 -7.73 -2.24
C PRO A 171 12.55 -8.28 -3.64
N GLU A 172 11.32 -8.16 -4.10
CA GLU A 172 10.90 -8.34 -5.48
C GLU A 172 11.16 -7.03 -6.26
N ALA A 173 11.90 -7.11 -7.36
CA ALA A 173 12.23 -5.94 -8.15
C ALA A 173 11.02 -5.41 -8.93
N VAL A 174 10.20 -6.30 -9.47
CA VAL A 174 9.01 -5.95 -10.25
C VAL A 174 7.91 -6.98 -10.05
N HIS A 175 6.77 -6.54 -9.52
CA HIS A 175 5.59 -7.38 -9.34
C HIS A 175 5.13 -8.04 -10.64
N GLY A 176 5.08 -9.36 -10.63
CA GLY A 176 4.60 -10.15 -11.76
C GLY A 176 5.72 -10.69 -12.65
N ILE A 177 6.99 -10.44 -12.32
CA ILE A 177 8.13 -11.05 -13.03
C ILE A 177 8.64 -12.24 -12.20
N SER A 178 8.58 -13.44 -12.79
CA SER A 178 8.85 -14.69 -12.05
C SER A 178 10.28 -14.85 -11.57
N THR A 179 11.27 -14.11 -12.09
CA THR A 179 12.69 -14.39 -11.80
C THR A 179 13.03 -14.30 -10.32
N ASP A 180 12.51 -13.30 -9.60
CA ASP A 180 12.76 -13.20 -8.15
C ASP A 180 11.99 -14.29 -7.39
N ALA A 181 10.79 -14.64 -7.84
CA ALA A 181 10.03 -15.77 -7.27
C ALA A 181 10.70 -17.12 -7.53
N ASP A 182 11.34 -17.31 -8.68
CA ASP A 182 12.10 -18.51 -9.03
C ASP A 182 13.36 -18.64 -8.15
N GLU A 183 14.03 -17.53 -7.84
CA GLU A 183 15.14 -17.53 -6.88
C GLU A 183 14.65 -17.80 -5.45
N LEU A 184 13.54 -17.20 -5.03
CA LEU A 184 12.93 -17.48 -3.74
C LEU A 184 12.50 -18.95 -3.61
N MET A 185 11.98 -19.56 -4.69
CA MET A 185 11.63 -20.98 -4.70
C MET A 185 12.84 -21.87 -4.36
N LYS A 186 14.04 -21.52 -4.85
CA LYS A 186 15.28 -22.25 -4.50
C LYS A 186 15.64 -22.09 -3.02
N VAL A 187 15.31 -20.95 -2.42
CA VAL A 187 15.49 -20.74 -0.96
C VAL A 187 14.54 -21.65 -0.19
N ILE A 188 13.26 -21.69 -0.60
CA ILE A 188 12.22 -22.54 -0.02
C ILE A 188 12.59 -24.03 -0.11
N ASP A 189 13.03 -24.49 -1.29
CA ASP A 189 13.48 -25.88 -1.52
C ASP A 189 14.66 -26.28 -0.63
N GLY A 190 15.50 -25.30 -0.25
CA GLY A 190 16.62 -25.52 0.66
C GLY A 190 16.21 -25.70 2.13
N GLY A 191 14.96 -25.35 2.48
CA GLY A 191 14.41 -25.45 3.82
C GLY A 191 15.13 -24.57 4.85
N GLY A 192 14.85 -24.83 6.12
CA GLY A 192 15.51 -24.13 7.23
C GLY A 192 14.91 -22.76 7.52
N PHE A 193 13.60 -22.61 7.39
CA PHE A 193 12.84 -21.44 7.80
C PHE A 193 11.53 -21.91 8.44
N ASP A 194 10.96 -21.08 9.31
CA ASP A 194 9.75 -21.40 10.07
C ASP A 194 8.51 -20.74 9.45
N TRP A 195 8.71 -19.60 8.77
CA TRP A 195 7.62 -18.87 8.12
C TRP A 195 8.09 -18.01 6.94
N ILE A 196 7.14 -17.67 6.07
CA ILE A 196 7.32 -16.69 4.99
C ILE A 196 6.17 -15.68 4.99
N GLY A 197 6.49 -14.39 4.97
CA GLY A 197 5.52 -13.31 4.78
C GLY A 197 5.48 -12.87 3.32
N LEU A 198 4.29 -12.71 2.74
CA LEU A 198 4.09 -12.31 1.36
C LEU A 198 3.22 -11.03 1.27
N GLU A 199 3.71 -10.01 0.56
CA GLU A 199 2.91 -8.81 0.23
C GLU A 199 1.68 -9.14 -0.59
N ALA A 200 1.77 -10.14 -1.47
CA ALA A 200 0.68 -10.50 -2.37
C ALA A 200 -0.54 -11.14 -1.68
N LEU A 201 -0.56 -11.16 -0.34
CA LEU A 201 -1.64 -11.69 0.48
C LEU A 201 -2.17 -10.59 1.40
N ASN A 202 -3.47 -10.33 1.29
CA ASN A 202 -4.16 -9.41 2.18
C ASN A 202 -4.35 -10.02 3.57
N LEU A 203 -4.31 -9.20 4.63
CA LEU A 203 -4.47 -9.66 6.01
C LEU A 203 -5.81 -10.40 6.27
N ASP A 204 -6.85 -10.11 5.49
CA ASP A 204 -8.14 -10.81 5.57
C ASP A 204 -8.07 -12.27 5.10
N GLN A 205 -7.02 -12.67 4.38
CA GLN A 205 -6.77 -14.05 3.96
C GLN A 205 -6.08 -14.90 5.04
N GLN A 206 -5.67 -14.33 6.17
CA GLN A 206 -4.88 -15.07 7.15
C GLN A 206 -5.60 -16.28 7.75
N GLU A 207 -6.93 -16.23 7.89
CA GLU A 207 -7.72 -17.38 8.38
C GLU A 207 -7.65 -18.58 7.42
N ASP A 208 -7.82 -18.36 6.12
CA ASP A 208 -7.71 -19.42 5.13
C ASP A 208 -6.24 -19.87 4.94
N LEU A 209 -5.26 -18.97 5.08
CA LEU A 209 -3.84 -19.35 5.11
C LEU A 209 -3.51 -20.24 6.30
N ASP A 210 -3.99 -19.93 7.51
CA ASP A 210 -3.74 -20.75 8.69
C ASP A 210 -4.38 -22.14 8.53
N ALA A 211 -5.62 -22.22 8.03
CA ALA A 211 -6.25 -23.50 7.71
C ALA A 211 -5.48 -24.29 6.63
N PHE A 212 -4.96 -23.61 5.61
CA PHE A 212 -4.13 -24.21 4.56
C PHE A 212 -2.79 -24.73 5.12
N ASN A 213 -2.14 -23.97 5.99
CA ASN A 213 -0.84 -24.33 6.56
C ASN A 213 -0.93 -25.47 7.57
N ASP A 214 -1.98 -25.50 8.41
CA ASP A 214 -2.14 -26.46 9.50
C ASP A 214 -2.71 -27.82 9.05
N ALA A 215 -3.54 -27.82 8.00
CA ALA A 215 -4.20 -29.04 7.51
C ALA A 215 -3.26 -29.88 6.64
N ALA A 216 -3.24 -31.20 6.85
CA ALA A 216 -2.49 -32.09 5.97
C ALA A 216 -3.05 -32.06 4.54
N ALA A 217 -2.17 -32.04 3.53
CA ALA A 217 -2.54 -32.07 2.13
C ALA A 217 -3.52 -33.21 1.80
N GLY A 218 -4.54 -32.90 1.00
CA GLY A 218 -5.60 -33.84 0.60
C GLY A 218 -6.71 -34.06 1.63
N THR A 219 -6.65 -33.41 2.80
CA THR A 219 -7.79 -33.38 3.73
C THR A 219 -8.88 -32.42 3.25
N PRO A 220 -10.16 -32.62 3.63
CA PRO A 220 -11.24 -31.70 3.24
C PRO A 220 -11.02 -30.24 3.67
N GLU A 221 -10.35 -30.03 4.81
CA GLU A 221 -10.00 -28.71 5.31
C GLU A 221 -8.95 -28.03 4.44
N TYR A 222 -7.87 -28.76 4.10
CA TYR A 222 -6.84 -28.30 3.18
C TYR A 222 -7.43 -27.97 1.80
N GLU A 223 -8.24 -28.85 1.21
CA GLU A 223 -8.81 -28.63 -0.12
C GLU A 223 -9.77 -27.44 -0.16
N ARG A 224 -10.51 -27.18 0.93
CA ARG A 224 -11.35 -25.98 1.05
C ARG A 224 -10.49 -24.72 1.08
N ALA A 225 -9.55 -24.63 2.02
CA ALA A 225 -8.69 -23.46 2.17
C ALA A 225 -7.87 -23.19 0.91
N ARG A 226 -7.36 -24.25 0.27
CA ARG A 226 -6.67 -24.18 -1.02
C ARG A 226 -7.55 -23.58 -2.10
N ALA A 227 -8.83 -23.97 -2.20
CA ALA A 227 -9.75 -23.45 -3.20
C ALA A 227 -10.01 -21.95 -3.04
N GLU A 228 -10.20 -21.47 -1.80
CA GLU A 228 -10.37 -20.03 -1.50
C GLU A 228 -9.12 -19.24 -1.94
N LEU A 229 -7.91 -19.73 -1.61
CA LEU A 229 -6.66 -19.08 -2.02
C LEU A 229 -6.47 -19.08 -3.55
N VAL A 230 -6.83 -20.16 -4.23
CA VAL A 230 -6.79 -20.23 -5.70
C VAL A 230 -7.75 -19.22 -6.32
N GLU A 231 -8.97 -19.10 -5.77
CA GLU A 231 -9.95 -18.10 -6.22
C GLU A 231 -9.42 -16.68 -6.01
N TYR A 232 -8.84 -16.39 -4.85
CA TYR A 232 -8.16 -15.12 -4.58
C TYR A 232 -7.09 -14.80 -5.63
N PHE A 233 -6.15 -15.73 -5.87
CA PHE A 233 -5.04 -15.51 -6.81
C PHE A 233 -5.42 -15.58 -8.29
N ALA A 234 -6.65 -15.98 -8.62
CA ALA A 234 -7.17 -15.90 -9.98
C ALA A 234 -7.31 -14.45 -10.46
N ASP A 235 -7.56 -13.51 -9.54
CA ASP A 235 -7.69 -12.09 -9.84
C ASP A 235 -6.62 -11.24 -9.14
N ALA A 236 -6.37 -11.48 -7.84
CA ALA A 236 -5.43 -10.71 -7.05
C ALA A 236 -3.99 -10.93 -7.55
N TRP A 237 -3.27 -9.82 -7.75
CA TRP A 237 -1.88 -9.81 -8.19
C TRP A 237 -1.60 -10.51 -9.54
N ASN A 238 -2.65 -10.87 -10.28
CA ASN A 238 -2.56 -11.60 -11.54
C ASN A 238 -2.47 -10.66 -12.75
N GLY A 239 -1.51 -10.90 -13.64
CA GLY A 239 -1.33 -10.10 -14.86
C GLY A 239 -0.80 -8.69 -14.62
N ARG A 240 0.02 -8.49 -13.58
CA ARG A 240 0.76 -7.24 -13.31
C ARG A 240 1.80 -6.97 -14.41
N ALA A 241 3.09 -7.14 -14.15
CA ALA A 241 4.12 -7.04 -15.20
C ALA A 241 4.22 -8.33 -16.05
N GLY A 242 3.64 -9.44 -15.58
CA GLY A 242 3.62 -10.74 -16.26
C GLY A 242 2.31 -11.03 -17.01
N PRO A 243 2.24 -12.16 -17.72
CA PRO A 243 0.99 -12.62 -18.33
C PRO A 243 -0.06 -12.97 -17.24
N ARG A 244 -1.34 -12.88 -17.60
CA ARG A 244 -2.41 -13.45 -16.77
C ARG A 244 -2.35 -14.97 -16.79
N THR A 245 -2.50 -15.58 -15.62
CA THR A 245 -2.50 -17.04 -15.41
C THR A 245 -3.80 -17.50 -14.74
N THR A 246 -4.00 -18.80 -14.50
CA THR A 246 -5.00 -19.22 -13.49
C THR A 246 -4.49 -18.93 -12.07
N GLY A 247 -5.36 -19.07 -11.07
CA GLY A 247 -4.95 -18.96 -9.66
C GLY A 247 -3.90 -20.00 -9.27
N GLU A 248 -4.03 -21.25 -9.75
CA GLU A 248 -3.04 -22.31 -9.51
C GLU A 248 -1.71 -22.05 -10.22
N GLU A 249 -1.74 -21.37 -11.35
CA GLU A 249 -0.56 -21.05 -12.12
C GLU A 249 0.19 -19.80 -11.59
N ASN A 250 -0.48 -18.99 -10.77
CA ASN A 250 0.08 -17.79 -10.15
C ASN A 250 1.26 -18.17 -9.25
N TYR A 251 2.41 -17.51 -9.43
CA TYR A 251 3.62 -17.89 -8.70
C TYR A 251 3.55 -17.55 -7.21
N TYR A 252 2.79 -16.52 -6.79
CA TYR A 252 2.60 -16.27 -5.36
C TYR A 252 1.87 -17.45 -4.70
N PHE A 253 0.86 -18.01 -5.37
CA PHE A 253 0.19 -19.22 -4.89
C PHE A 253 1.12 -20.43 -4.85
N LYS A 254 1.98 -20.60 -5.87
CA LYS A 254 3.01 -21.67 -5.87
C LYS A 254 4.00 -21.52 -4.71
N LEU A 255 4.36 -20.29 -4.32
CA LEU A 255 5.18 -20.04 -3.13
C LEU A 255 4.45 -20.48 -1.86
N CYS A 256 3.13 -20.27 -1.76
CA CYS A 256 2.33 -20.79 -0.65
C CYS A 256 2.35 -22.33 -0.61
N GLU A 257 2.13 -23.00 -1.74
CA GLU A 257 2.17 -24.46 -1.83
C GLU A 257 3.56 -25.02 -1.45
N ALA A 258 4.64 -24.37 -1.89
CA ALA A 258 6.00 -24.76 -1.56
C ALA A 258 6.33 -24.55 -0.08
N ALA A 259 5.90 -23.44 0.52
CA ALA A 259 6.07 -23.19 1.95
C ALA A 259 5.31 -24.21 2.81
N HIS A 260 4.06 -24.52 2.45
CA HIS A 260 3.28 -25.58 3.10
C HIS A 260 3.99 -26.95 3.00
N ALA A 261 4.48 -27.31 1.80
CA ALA A 261 5.21 -28.56 1.60
C ALA A 261 6.51 -28.63 2.42
N ALA A 262 7.14 -27.48 2.71
CA ALA A 262 8.29 -27.37 3.59
C ALA A 262 7.93 -27.38 5.09
N GLY A 263 6.64 -27.36 5.44
CA GLY A 263 6.14 -27.28 6.81
C GLY A 263 6.30 -25.88 7.44
N ALA A 264 6.44 -24.84 6.61
CA ALA A 264 6.54 -23.46 7.05
C ALA A 264 5.20 -22.74 6.96
N ARG A 265 4.95 -21.81 7.87
CA ARG A 265 3.72 -21.00 7.88
C ARG A 265 3.82 -19.85 6.87
N VAL A 266 2.75 -19.60 6.14
CA VAL A 266 2.60 -18.42 5.28
C VAL A 266 1.85 -17.31 6.03
N ILE A 267 2.38 -16.09 5.99
CA ILE A 267 1.85 -14.90 6.65
C ILE A 267 1.43 -13.88 5.60
N ALA A 268 0.19 -13.40 5.67
CA ALA A 268 -0.28 -12.27 4.89
C ALA A 268 0.32 -10.96 5.42
N LEU A 269 0.68 -10.04 4.52
CA LEU A 269 1.33 -8.77 4.91
C LEU A 269 0.52 -7.53 4.51
N GLU A 270 -0.27 -7.58 3.44
CA GLU A 270 -0.93 -6.37 2.93
C GLU A 270 -2.21 -6.05 3.70
N GLY A 271 -2.27 -4.88 4.32
CA GLY A 271 -3.41 -4.45 5.13
C GLY A 271 -3.95 -3.07 4.78
N ALA A 272 -3.30 -2.34 3.87
CA ALA A 272 -3.73 -1.00 3.50
C ALA A 272 -5.00 -1.06 2.65
N SER A 273 -5.98 -0.26 3.05
CA SER A 273 -7.21 -0.13 2.27
C SER A 273 -6.94 0.55 0.92
N PRO A 274 -7.71 0.25 -0.14
CA PRO A 274 -7.63 0.99 -1.40
C PRO A 274 -7.80 2.51 -1.21
N ALA A 275 -8.63 2.91 -0.25
CA ALA A 275 -8.81 4.31 0.10
C ALA A 275 -7.52 4.94 0.64
N PHE A 276 -6.78 4.26 1.53
CA PHE A 276 -5.48 4.71 2.00
C PHE A 276 -4.46 4.78 0.86
N LEU A 277 -4.36 3.72 0.05
CA LEU A 277 -3.41 3.66 -1.08
C LEU A 277 -3.57 4.86 -2.01
N LEU A 278 -4.82 5.25 -2.29
CA LEU A 278 -5.15 6.40 -3.12
C LEU A 278 -4.94 7.73 -2.35
N PHE A 279 -5.70 7.96 -1.29
CA PHE A 279 -5.88 9.30 -0.69
C PHE A 279 -4.85 9.65 0.40
N ARG A 280 -4.05 8.66 0.81
CA ARG A 280 -2.92 8.85 1.73
C ARG A 280 -1.59 8.47 1.09
N TYR A 281 -1.56 8.35 -0.24
CA TYR A 281 -0.34 8.15 -1.01
C TYR A 281 0.43 6.91 -0.57
N GLY A 282 -0.27 5.77 -0.42
CA GLY A 282 0.31 4.51 0.04
C GLY A 282 1.49 3.99 -0.80
N GLU A 283 1.67 4.52 -2.01
CA GLU A 283 2.78 4.21 -2.94
C GLU A 283 3.91 5.27 -2.94
N THR A 284 3.87 6.25 -2.03
CA THR A 284 5.00 7.17 -1.76
C THR A 284 5.88 6.63 -0.64
N SER A 285 7.09 7.15 -0.48
CA SER A 285 8.04 6.68 0.55
C SER A 285 7.42 6.62 1.96
N PHE A 286 6.68 7.66 2.37
CA PHE A 286 5.95 7.65 3.65
C PHE A 286 4.79 6.65 3.67
N GLY A 287 4.00 6.52 2.61
CA GLY A 287 2.93 5.53 2.53
C GLY A 287 3.44 4.08 2.56
N SER A 288 4.54 3.79 1.86
CA SER A 288 5.25 2.51 1.90
C SER A 288 5.82 2.22 3.29
N SER A 289 6.27 3.25 4.02
CA SER A 289 6.69 3.13 5.42
C SER A 289 5.52 2.72 6.34
N VAL A 290 4.35 3.33 6.18
CA VAL A 290 3.13 2.95 6.94
C VAL A 290 2.75 1.50 6.65
N ARG A 291 2.76 1.08 5.38
CA ARG A 291 2.54 -0.32 5.00
C ARG A 291 3.63 -1.25 5.56
N SER A 292 4.87 -0.79 5.63
CA SER A 292 5.97 -1.57 6.24
C SER A 292 5.78 -1.76 7.75
N LEU A 293 5.17 -0.80 8.44
CA LEU A 293 4.77 -0.97 9.84
C LEU A 293 3.65 -2.04 9.97
N ILE A 294 2.69 -2.07 9.04
CA ILE A 294 1.69 -3.15 8.99
C ILE A 294 2.38 -4.51 8.85
N TRP A 295 3.37 -4.62 7.97
CA TRP A 295 4.13 -5.87 7.78
C TRP A 295 4.88 -6.27 9.04
N ALA A 296 5.57 -5.32 9.69
CA ALA A 296 6.29 -5.57 10.94
C ALA A 296 5.35 -6.07 12.06
N ASN A 297 4.12 -5.54 12.14
CA ASN A 297 3.11 -5.96 13.10
C ASN A 297 2.49 -7.33 12.80
N ALA A 298 2.50 -7.76 11.53
CA ALA A 298 1.89 -9.02 11.10
C ALA A 298 2.81 -10.22 11.32
N ILE A 299 4.12 -10.02 11.29
CA ILE A 299 5.09 -11.12 11.30
C ILE A 299 5.31 -11.70 12.71
N PRO A 300 5.67 -12.99 12.83
CA PRO A 300 6.06 -13.56 14.11
C PRO A 300 7.28 -12.86 14.72
N SER A 301 7.23 -12.62 16.03
CA SER A 301 8.31 -11.99 16.81
C SER A 301 9.57 -12.85 16.96
N SER A 302 9.51 -14.12 16.56
CA SER A 302 10.66 -15.04 16.59
C SER A 302 10.63 -16.04 15.43
N GLY A 303 11.73 -16.75 15.25
CA GLY A 303 11.92 -17.80 14.26
C GLY A 303 12.64 -17.29 13.01
N ARG A 304 13.04 -18.20 12.14
CA ARG A 304 13.62 -17.87 10.84
C ARG A 304 12.52 -17.53 9.85
N GLY A 305 12.37 -16.24 9.60
CA GLY A 305 11.39 -15.69 8.68
C GLY A 305 11.99 -15.22 7.36
N ILE A 306 11.21 -15.32 6.29
CA ILE A 306 11.50 -14.70 5.00
C ILE A 306 10.42 -13.66 4.73
N LEU A 307 10.78 -12.44 4.30
CA LEU A 307 9.85 -11.44 3.82
C LEU A 307 10.02 -11.22 2.32
N PHE A 308 8.93 -11.43 1.57
CA PHE A 308 8.89 -11.27 0.13
C PHE A 308 7.82 -10.25 -0.27
N GLY A 309 8.24 -9.23 -0.99
CA GLY A 309 7.38 -8.13 -1.44
C GLY A 309 8.19 -7.11 -2.23
N GLY A 310 7.55 -6.06 -2.70
CA GLY A 310 8.09 -5.04 -3.58
C GLY A 310 9.25 -4.30 -2.94
N GLY A 311 10.26 -4.01 -3.74
CA GLY A 311 11.46 -3.31 -3.31
C GLY A 311 11.19 -2.05 -2.49
N ALA A 312 10.12 -1.31 -2.78
CA ALA A 312 9.73 -0.07 -2.12
C ALA A 312 9.58 -0.16 -0.59
N HIS A 313 9.41 -1.37 -0.04
CA HIS A 313 9.32 -1.60 1.41
C HIS A 313 10.67 -1.78 2.11
N PHE A 314 11.77 -1.67 1.37
CA PHE A 314 13.11 -2.01 1.86
C PHE A 314 14.18 -0.93 1.62
N HIS A 315 13.97 0.02 0.71
CA HIS A 315 15.06 0.86 0.15
C HIS A 315 14.86 2.38 0.23
N TYR A 316 13.89 2.91 0.96
CA TYR A 316 13.80 4.36 1.16
C TYR A 316 14.69 4.80 2.33
N ALA A 317 15.61 5.73 2.08
CA ALA A 317 16.59 6.18 3.09
C ALA A 317 16.02 7.26 4.02
N ASP A 318 14.92 7.90 3.62
CA ASP A 318 14.31 9.05 4.26
C ASP A 318 13.17 8.69 5.22
N VAL A 319 12.75 7.43 5.24
CA VAL A 319 11.64 6.93 6.06
C VAL A 319 11.97 5.52 6.59
N PRO A 320 11.43 5.11 7.76
CA PRO A 320 11.67 3.78 8.29
C PRO A 320 11.01 2.71 7.42
N MET A 321 11.74 1.63 7.16
CA MET A 321 11.28 0.48 6.39
C MET A 321 10.98 -0.69 7.33
N VAL A 322 10.53 -1.83 6.79
CA VAL A 322 10.11 -2.98 7.60
C VAL A 322 11.21 -3.43 8.57
N GLN A 323 12.47 -3.42 8.13
CA GLN A 323 13.62 -3.76 8.97
C GLN A 323 13.79 -2.83 10.17
N ASP A 324 13.48 -1.54 10.02
CA ASP A 324 13.68 -0.54 11.06
C ASP A 324 12.63 -0.70 12.16
N PHE A 325 11.39 -0.99 11.79
CA PHE A 325 10.33 -1.33 12.74
C PHE A 325 10.64 -2.64 13.48
N VAL A 326 11.10 -3.67 12.78
CA VAL A 326 11.50 -4.93 13.41
C VAL A 326 12.67 -4.72 14.37
N ALA A 327 13.68 -3.92 14.01
CA ALA A 327 14.81 -3.60 14.88
C ALA A 327 14.40 -2.74 16.09
N ALA A 328 13.36 -1.92 15.96
CA ALA A 328 12.83 -1.14 17.09
C ALA A 328 12.18 -2.05 18.15
N GLU A 329 11.48 -3.10 17.73
CA GLU A 329 10.81 -4.04 18.64
C GLU A 329 11.71 -5.18 19.12
N SER A 330 12.60 -5.67 18.25
CA SER A 330 13.49 -6.82 18.48
C SER A 330 14.93 -6.49 18.09
N PRO A 331 15.65 -5.65 18.86
CA PRO A 331 16.98 -5.14 18.49
C PRO A 331 18.06 -6.22 18.32
N ASP A 332 17.89 -7.37 18.97
CA ASP A 332 18.85 -8.47 18.93
C ASP A 332 18.60 -9.46 17.78
N ARG A 333 17.49 -9.30 17.03
CA ARG A 333 17.15 -10.19 15.92
C ARG A 333 18.04 -9.84 14.72
N PRO A 334 18.91 -10.75 14.24
CA PRO A 334 19.69 -10.50 13.03
C PRO A 334 18.79 -10.38 11.80
N ILE A 335 19.03 -9.33 11.01
CA ILE A 335 18.33 -9.05 9.76
C ILE A 335 19.33 -9.18 8.61
N PHE A 336 18.95 -10.00 7.63
CA PHE A 336 19.74 -10.33 6.45
C PHE A 336 19.02 -9.81 5.20
N ALA A 337 19.74 -9.50 4.13
CA ALA A 337 19.17 -9.38 2.79
C ALA A 337 19.96 -10.20 1.78
N VAL A 338 19.25 -10.77 0.81
CA VAL A 338 19.86 -11.57 -0.27
C VAL A 338 20.70 -10.75 -1.24
N ARG A 339 20.57 -9.42 -1.21
CA ARG A 339 21.30 -8.46 -2.05
C ARG A 339 21.25 -7.08 -1.44
N ASP A 340 22.13 -6.21 -1.92
CA ASP A 340 22.13 -4.79 -1.53
C ASP A 340 20.79 -4.15 -1.92
N LEU A 341 20.06 -3.68 -0.91
CA LEU A 341 18.75 -3.05 -1.05
C LEU A 341 18.84 -1.67 -1.72
N TRP A 342 20.02 -1.06 -1.70
CA TRP A 342 20.26 0.31 -2.17
C TRP A 342 20.88 0.37 -3.58
N ALA A 343 21.37 -0.75 -4.10
CA ALA A 343 22.13 -0.79 -5.34
C ALA A 343 21.27 -0.61 -6.61
N ASN A 344 19.93 -0.70 -6.52
CA ASN A 344 19.02 -0.67 -7.68
C ASN A 344 17.80 0.26 -7.50
N ALA A 345 17.86 1.26 -6.61
CA ALA A 345 16.75 2.19 -6.37
C ALA A 345 16.57 3.28 -7.46
N ASN A 346 17.01 3.04 -8.70
CA ASN A 346 16.90 3.98 -9.83
C ASN A 346 16.14 3.39 -11.02
#